data_AF-A0A971MYM8-F1
#
_entry.id   AF-A0A971MYM8-F1
#
_cell.length_a   1.000
_cell.length_b   1.000
_cell.length_c   1.000
_cell.angle_alpha   90.00
_cell.angle_beta   90.00
_cell.angle_gamma   90.00
#
_symmetry.space_group_name_H-M   'P 1'
#
loop_
_entity.id
_entity.type
_entity.pdbx_description
1 polymer ?
#
loop_
_entity_poly.entity_id
_entity_poly.type
_entity_poly.pdbx_seq_one_letter_code
_entity_poly.pdbx_strand_id
1 'polypeptide(L)'
;MRSLKRNGVNVVSATADGKNAVKSALTRVYPNARFQRCLVHIQRYAETYITQKPKTLAGQELKEIVSTLNQIDSQIAKMTFISKINDWRRRHNDFLKERTTKDDGSGWCIHIET
;
A
#
# COMPACT_ATOMS: atom_id res chain seq x y z
N MET A 1 20.49 3.38 14.97
CA MET A 1 21.14 4.10 13.85
C MET A 1 22.41 4.84 14.24
N ARG A 2 22.42 5.69 15.29
CA ARG A 2 23.67 6.36 15.74
C ARG A 2 24.79 5.38 16.11
N SER A 3 24.44 4.26 16.77
CA SER A 3 25.39 3.18 17.07
C SER A 3 26.02 2.60 15.80
N LEU A 4 25.24 2.37 14.74
CA LEU A 4 25.74 1.89 13.44
C LEU A 4 26.75 2.88 12.85
N LYS A 5 26.44 4.18 12.85
CA LYS A 5 27.33 5.22 12.34
C LYS A 5 28.63 5.31 13.14
N ARG A 6 28.54 5.17 14.47
CA ARG A 6 29.71 5.14 15.37
C ARG A 6 30.60 3.92 15.11
N ASN A 7 30.01 2.79 14.73
CA ASN A 7 30.73 1.57 14.37
C ASN A 7 31.18 1.55 12.89
N GLY A 8 31.22 2.70 12.21
CA GLY A 8 31.71 2.81 10.83
C GLY A 8 30.77 2.27 9.75
N VAL A 9 29.54 1.86 10.09
CA VAL A 9 28.58 1.36 9.10
C VAL A 9 28.05 2.50 8.25
N ASN A 10 28.28 2.43 6.94
CA ASN A 10 27.71 3.33 5.95
C ASN A 10 26.40 2.77 5.38
N VAL A 11 25.27 3.27 5.87
CA VAL A 11 23.95 2.86 5.37
C VAL A 11 23.63 3.63 4.09
N VAL A 12 23.50 2.91 2.98
CA VAL A 12 23.11 3.48 1.66
C VAL A 12 21.61 3.42 1.41
N SER A 13 20.92 2.45 2.02
CA SER A 13 19.47 2.31 1.91
C SER A 13 18.90 1.58 3.12
N ALA A 14 17.60 1.77 3.37
CA ALA A 14 16.85 1.01 4.34
C ALA A 14 15.43 0.73 3.84
N THR A 15 14.94 -0.48 4.12
CA THR A 15 13.56 -0.91 3.81
C THR A 15 12.82 -1.18 5.12
N ALA A 16 11.68 -0.53 5.34
CA ALA A 16 10.91 -0.65 6.59
C ALA A 16 9.38 -0.59 6.37
N ASP A 17 8.60 -0.75 7.44
CA ASP A 17 7.13 -0.68 7.45
C ASP A 17 6.53 0.68 7.06
N GLY A 18 7.37 1.73 6.98
CA GLY A 18 6.97 3.08 6.61
C GLY A 18 6.63 3.99 7.78
N LYS A 19 6.95 3.60 9.02
CA LYS A 19 6.82 4.49 10.19
C LYS A 19 7.70 5.73 10.02
N ASN A 20 7.09 6.91 10.20
CA ASN A 20 7.79 8.19 10.11
C ASN A 20 9.01 8.25 11.05
N ALA A 21 8.93 7.68 12.24
CA ALA A 21 10.04 7.62 13.19
C ALA A 21 11.30 6.97 12.58
N VAL A 22 11.15 5.89 11.80
CA VAL A 22 12.27 5.20 11.14
C VAL A 22 12.84 6.06 10.02
N LYS A 23 11.97 6.64 9.18
CA LYS A 23 12.38 7.55 8.10
C LYS A 23 13.14 8.76 8.66
N SER A 24 12.59 9.44 9.66
CA SER A 24 13.21 10.59 10.31
C SER A 24 14.54 10.23 10.99
N ALA A 25 14.62 9.08 11.66
CA ALA A 25 15.87 8.61 12.25
C ALA A 25 16.93 8.33 11.19
N LEU A 26 16.54 7.73 10.06
CA LEU A 26 17.44 7.46 8.94
C LEU A 26 17.96 8.75 8.33
N THR A 27 17.07 9.66 7.92
CA THR A 27 17.44 10.94 7.31
C THR A 27 18.32 11.78 8.24
N ARG A 28 18.09 11.72 9.55
CA ARG A 28 18.92 12.44 10.53
C ARG A 28 20.35 11.89 10.65
N VAL A 29 20.55 10.58 10.53
CA VAL A 29 21.87 9.95 10.75
C VAL A 29 22.62 9.74 9.42
N TYR A 30 21.88 9.41 8.37
CA TYR A 30 22.32 9.09 7.02
C TYR A 30 21.48 9.87 5.99
N PRO A 31 21.73 11.17 5.77
CA PRO A 31 20.89 12.03 4.93
C PRO A 31 20.84 11.60 3.46
N ASN A 32 21.89 10.92 2.98
CA ASN A 32 21.98 10.43 1.61
C ASN A 32 21.40 9.00 1.44
N ALA A 33 20.97 8.35 2.53
CA ALA A 33 20.43 7.00 2.45
C ALA A 33 19.03 7.01 1.83
N ARG A 34 18.77 6.06 0.93
CA ARG A 34 17.45 5.87 0.33
C ARG A 34 16.52 5.15 1.29
N PHE A 35 15.31 5.67 1.48
CA PHE A 35 14.27 5.00 2.27
C PHE A 35 13.24 4.36 1.34
N GLN A 36 12.96 3.07 1.52
CA GLN A 36 11.92 2.34 0.82
C GLN A 36 10.91 1.77 1.83
N ARG A 37 9.62 1.88 1.51
CA ARG A 37 8.60 1.13 2.25
C ARG A 37 8.57 -0.31 1.72
N CYS A 38 8.60 -1.27 2.63
CA CYS A 38 8.60 -2.68 2.30
C CYS A 38 7.33 -3.05 1.52
N LEU A 39 7.49 -3.63 0.32
CA LEU A 39 6.39 -4.07 -0.53
C LEU A 39 5.48 -5.09 0.17
N VAL A 40 6.06 -6.02 0.93
CA VAL A 40 5.29 -6.99 1.74
C VAL A 40 4.40 -6.28 2.77
N HIS A 41 4.89 -5.21 3.42
CA HIS A 41 4.07 -4.45 4.36
C HIS A 41 2.97 -3.65 3.65
N ILE A 42 3.24 -3.11 2.45
CA ILE A 42 2.22 -2.42 1.65
C ILE A 42 1.13 -3.40 1.23
N GLN A 43 1.49 -4.58 0.74
CA GLN A 43 0.54 -5.60 0.34
C GLN A 43 -0.35 -6.02 1.51
N ARG A 44 0.27 -6.40 2.66
CA ARG A 44 -0.49 -6.78 3.87
C ARG A 44 -1.44 -5.67 4.32
N TYR A 45 -0.98 -4.42 4.27
CA TYR A 45 -1.82 -3.27 4.62
C TYR A 45 -2.98 -3.08 3.65
N ALA A 46 -2.76 -3.26 2.34
CA ALA A 46 -3.84 -3.20 1.36
C ALA A 46 -4.85 -4.35 1.58
N GLU A 47 -4.37 -5.57 1.84
CA GLU A 47 -5.19 -6.74 2.11
C GLU A 47 -6.05 -6.59 3.39
N THR A 48 -5.69 -5.74 4.36
CA THR A 48 -6.58 -5.48 5.52
C THR A 48 -7.85 -4.72 5.16
N TYR A 49 -7.87 -4.03 4.01
CA TYR A 49 -9.05 -3.30 3.51
C TYR A 49 -9.84 -4.08 2.46
N ILE A 50 -9.39 -5.28 2.09
CA ILE A 50 -10.01 -6.11 1.06
C ILE A 50 -10.49 -7.39 1.73
N THR A 51 -11.76 -7.73 1.55
CA THR A 51 -12.31 -9.00 2.04
C THR A 51 -11.52 -10.18 1.48
N GLN A 52 -11.34 -11.24 2.26
CA GLN A 52 -10.60 -12.43 1.79
C GLN A 52 -11.27 -13.14 0.62
N LYS A 53 -12.60 -13.01 0.49
CA LYS A 53 -13.39 -13.55 -0.62
C LYS A 53 -14.29 -12.43 -1.15
N PRO A 54 -13.74 -11.46 -1.90
CA PRO A 54 -14.53 -10.34 -2.38
C PRO A 54 -15.61 -10.85 -3.34
N LYS A 55 -16.84 -10.39 -3.13
CA LYS A 55 -17.99 -10.81 -3.94
C LYS A 55 -18.18 -9.88 -5.14
N THR A 56 -17.75 -8.62 -5.01
CA THR A 56 -17.81 -7.64 -6.09
C THR A 56 -16.66 -7.84 -7.08
N LEU A 57 -16.92 -7.54 -8.35
CA LEU A 57 -15.89 -7.51 -9.38
C LEU A 57 -14.78 -6.51 -9.02
N ALA A 58 -15.14 -5.35 -8.46
CA ALA A 58 -14.20 -4.34 -8.00
C ALA A 58 -13.23 -4.89 -6.94
N GLY A 59 -13.75 -5.61 -5.94
CA GLY A 59 -12.93 -6.23 -4.90
C GLY A 59 -12.05 -7.38 -5.42
N GLN A 60 -12.57 -8.21 -6.32
CA GLN A 60 -11.83 -9.31 -6.94
C GLN A 60 -10.63 -8.80 -7.74
N GLU A 61 -10.85 -7.86 -8.65
CA GLU A 61 -9.77 -7.26 -9.44
C GLU A 61 -8.76 -6.50 -8.57
N LEU A 62 -9.22 -5.78 -7.53
CA LEU A 62 -8.31 -5.09 -6.62
C LEU A 62 -7.41 -6.08 -5.88
N LYS A 63 -7.98 -7.20 -5.41
CA LYS A 63 -7.22 -8.26 -4.75
C LYS A 63 -6.16 -8.84 -5.68
N GLU A 64 -6.50 -9.10 -6.94
CA GLU A 64 -5.55 -9.58 -7.95
C GLU A 64 -4.41 -8.58 -8.16
N ILE A 65 -4.72 -7.29 -8.35
CA ILE A 65 -3.71 -6.24 -8.53
C ILE A 65 -2.78 -6.18 -7.32
N VAL A 66 -3.33 -6.11 -6.10
CA VAL A 66 -2.56 -6.04 -4.84
C VAL A 66 -1.66 -7.25 -4.65
N SER A 67 -2.11 -8.44 -5.07
CA SER A 67 -1.32 -9.68 -4.96
C SER A 67 -0.02 -9.67 -5.78
N THR A 68 0.10 -8.78 -6.77
CA THR A 68 1.31 -8.63 -7.61
C THR A 68 2.33 -7.63 -7.04
N LEU A 69 2.01 -6.94 -5.95
CA LEU A 69 2.80 -5.81 -5.44
C LEU A 69 4.21 -6.22 -4.99
N ASN A 70 4.34 -7.40 -4.41
CA ASN A 70 5.62 -8.01 -4.00
C ASN A 70 6.44 -8.58 -5.17
N GLN A 71 5.90 -8.61 -6.39
CA GLN A 71 6.59 -9.05 -7.62
C GLN A 71 7.21 -7.88 -8.40
N ILE A 72 7.15 -6.65 -7.88
CA ILE A 72 7.74 -5.48 -8.53
C ILE A 72 9.26 -5.49 -8.35
N ASP A 73 9.97 -5.88 -9.39
CA ASP A 73 11.44 -5.99 -9.44
C ASP A 73 12.11 -5.01 -10.41
N SER A 74 11.31 -4.35 -11.26
CA SER A 74 11.78 -3.49 -12.34
C SER A 74 10.95 -2.22 -12.43
N GLN A 75 11.54 -1.21 -13.08
CA GLN A 75 10.83 0.04 -13.35
C GLN A 75 9.60 -0.19 -14.24
N ILE A 76 9.68 -1.15 -15.17
CA ILE A 76 8.56 -1.54 -16.04
C ILE A 76 7.45 -2.18 -15.19
N ALA A 77 7.77 -3.18 -14.36
CA ALA A 77 6.78 -3.83 -13.48
C ALA A 77 6.10 -2.80 -12.55
N LYS A 78 6.86 -1.84 -12.03
CA LYS A 78 6.33 -0.73 -11.24
C LYS A 78 5.34 0.13 -12.04
N MET A 79 5.69 0.52 -13.26
CA MET A 79 4.80 1.31 -14.12
C MET A 79 3.54 0.54 -14.50
N THR A 80 3.66 -0.75 -14.80
CA THR A 80 2.52 -1.64 -15.05
C THR A 80 1.60 -1.73 -13.85
N PHE A 81 2.14 -1.92 -12.64
CA PHE A 81 1.35 -1.94 -11.41
C PHE A 81 0.58 -0.61 -11.22
N ILE A 82 1.25 0.53 -11.40
CA ILE A 82 0.64 1.86 -11.29
C ILE A 82 -0.46 2.07 -12.34
N SER A 83 -0.26 1.61 -13.58
CA SER A 83 -1.31 1.66 -14.61
C SER A 83 -2.52 0.82 -14.21
N LYS A 84 -2.30 -0.43 -13.80
CA LYS A 84 -3.38 -1.35 -13.40
C LYS A 84 -4.25 -0.75 -12.28
N ILE A 85 -3.64 -0.20 -11.23
CA ILE A 85 -4.39 0.39 -10.12
C ILE A 85 -5.15 1.66 -10.55
N ASN A 86 -4.57 2.48 -11.42
CA ASN A 86 -5.23 3.68 -11.94
C ASN A 86 -6.41 3.34 -12.87
N ASP A 87 -6.23 2.34 -13.73
CA ASP A 87 -7.28 1.88 -14.63
C ASP A 87 -8.41 1.20 -13.86
N TRP A 88 -8.08 0.40 -12.84
CA TRP A 88 -9.07 -0.13 -11.89
C TRP A 88 -9.86 0.99 -11.21
N ARG A 89 -9.16 2.01 -10.66
CA ARG A 89 -9.81 3.15 -9.99
C ARG A 89 -10.72 3.92 -10.95
N ARG A 90 -10.32 4.07 -12.22
CA ARG A 90 -11.13 4.74 -13.24
C ARG A 90 -12.40 3.94 -13.55
N ARG A 91 -12.27 2.63 -13.77
CA ARG A 91 -13.40 1.75 -14.13
C ARG A 91 -14.43 1.62 -13.00
N HIS A 92 -13.96 1.57 -11.76
CA HIS A 92 -14.82 1.43 -10.58
C HIS A 92 -15.09 2.77 -9.87
N ASN A 93 -14.85 3.91 -10.52
CA ASN A 93 -15.02 5.23 -9.90
C ASN A 93 -16.45 5.45 -9.36
N ASP A 94 -17.45 5.00 -10.12
CA ASP A 94 -18.85 5.19 -9.74
C ASP A 94 -19.20 4.24 -8.59
N PHE A 95 -18.77 2.98 -8.67
CA PHE A 95 -18.82 2.04 -7.55
C PHE A 95 -18.19 2.64 -6.29
N LEU A 96 -16.98 3.23 -6.36
CA LEU A 96 -16.33 3.86 -5.20
C LEU A 96 -17.08 5.07 -4.61
N LYS A 97 -18.01 5.67 -5.36
CA LYS A 97 -18.84 6.80 -4.90
C LYS A 97 -20.21 6.37 -4.40
N GLU A 98 -20.64 5.15 -4.70
CA GLU A 98 -21.89 4.60 -4.18
C GLU A 98 -21.87 4.64 -2.64
N ARG A 99 -23.01 5.02 -2.08
CA ARG A 99 -23.22 5.06 -0.64
C ARG A 99 -24.49 4.29 -0.35
N THR A 100 -24.39 3.22 0.41
CA THR A 100 -25.53 2.50 0.95
C THR A 100 -25.91 3.11 2.30
N THR A 101 -27.15 3.52 2.46
CA THR A 101 -27.75 3.81 3.77
C THR A 101 -27.88 2.52 4.54
N LYS A 102 -27.48 2.50 5.81
CA LYS A 102 -27.85 1.41 6.71
C LYS A 102 -29.35 1.47 6.98
N ASP A 103 -29.99 0.30 7.06
CA ASP A 103 -31.42 0.17 7.39
C ASP A 103 -31.78 0.72 8.78
N ASP A 104 -30.80 0.85 9.67
CA ASP A 104 -30.97 1.39 11.03
C ASP A 104 -30.87 2.94 11.12
N GLY A 105 -30.68 3.63 9.99
CA GLY A 105 -30.55 5.09 9.93
C GLY A 105 -29.28 5.66 10.58
N SER A 106 -28.35 4.82 11.07
CA SER A 106 -27.19 5.24 11.86
C SER A 106 -25.98 5.69 11.04
N GLY A 107 -26.06 5.69 9.71
CA GLY A 107 -25.03 6.24 8.83
C GLY A 107 -24.95 5.62 7.45
N TRP A 108 -23.99 6.10 6.66
CA TRP A 108 -23.71 5.63 5.31
C TRP A 108 -22.52 4.67 5.32
N CYS A 109 -22.64 3.54 4.64
CA CYS A 109 -21.54 2.64 4.33
C CYS A 109 -21.26 2.72 2.83
N ILE A 110 -19.99 2.74 2.44
CA ILE A 110 -19.66 2.86 1.02
C ILE A 110 -19.89 1.51 0.33
N HIS A 111 -19.50 0.39 0.95
CA HIS A 111 -19.88 -0.98 0.55
C HIS A 111 -19.76 -1.93 1.76
N ILE A 112 -20.83 -2.65 2.12
CA ILE A 112 -20.76 -3.73 3.13
C ILE A 112 -20.69 -5.06 2.38
N GLU A 113 -19.49 -5.58 2.12
CA GLU A 113 -19.34 -6.98 1.74
C GLU A 113 -19.44 -7.83 3.02
N THR A 114 -20.65 -8.28 3.35
CA THR A 114 -20.88 -9.35 4.35
C THR A 114 -20.35 -10.69 3.87
#